data_AF-A0A353CSB2-F1
#
_entry.id   AF-A0A353CSB2-F1
#
_cell.length_a   1.000
_cell.length_b   1.000
_cell.length_c   1.000
_cell.angle_alpha   90.00
_cell.angle_beta   90.00
_cell.angle_gamma   90.00
#
_symmetry.space_group_name_H-M   'P 1'
#
loop_
_entity.id
_entity.type
_entity.pdbx_description
1 polymer ?
#
loop_
_entity_poly.entity_id
_entity_poly.type
_entity_poly.pdbx_seq_one_letter_code
_entity_poly.pdbx_strand_id
1 'polypeptide(L)'
;MPPSRPLGGGVRVIRPLMALTRREIEAYIKANGMAARKDSTNDDQKYTRNWIRATLLPLIEKKQPRIREHLIGIAEDLSGKN
;
A
#
# COMPACT_ATOMS: atom_id res chain seq x y z
N MET A 1 -4.09 -7.61 -6.48
CA MET A 1 -3.56 -8.48 -5.37
C MET A 1 -4.72 -8.99 -4.53
N PRO A 2 -4.81 -10.28 -4.18
CA PRO A 2 -5.97 -10.80 -3.46
C PRO A 2 -5.92 -10.47 -1.95
N PRO A 3 -7.08 -10.17 -1.33
CA PRO A 3 -7.18 -9.84 0.10
C PRO A 3 -6.85 -11.03 1.00
N SER A 4 -7.00 -12.25 0.49
CA SER A 4 -6.45 -13.45 1.13
C SER A 4 -5.84 -14.40 0.10
N ARG A 5 -4.78 -15.12 0.47
CA ARG A 5 -4.21 -16.20 -0.35
C ARG A 5 -3.58 -17.30 0.51
N PRO A 6 -3.53 -18.56 0.05
CA PRO A 6 -2.73 -19.59 0.71
C PRO A 6 -1.22 -19.25 0.63
N LEU A 7 -0.45 -19.65 1.64
CA LEU A 7 1.02 -19.58 1.70
C LEU A 7 1.69 -20.96 1.65
N GLY A 8 0.90 -22.04 1.69
CA GLY A 8 1.39 -23.41 1.87
C GLY A 8 1.32 -23.85 3.33
N GLY A 9 1.44 -25.16 3.58
CA GLY A 9 1.46 -25.72 4.95
C GLY A 9 0.20 -25.46 5.77
N GLY A 10 -0.97 -25.30 5.13
CA GLY A 10 -2.22 -24.93 5.80
C GLY A 10 -2.33 -23.46 6.22
N VAL A 11 -1.32 -22.62 5.91
CA VAL A 11 -1.29 -21.20 6.29
C VAL A 11 -1.97 -20.33 5.23
N ARG A 12 -2.77 -19.37 5.68
CA ARG A 12 -3.41 -18.35 4.85
C ARG A 12 -2.92 -16.95 5.25
N VAL A 13 -2.48 -16.17 4.27
CA VAL A 13 -2.20 -14.74 4.46
C VAL A 13 -3.48 -13.96 4.22
N ILE A 14 -3.85 -13.12 5.19
CA ILE A 14 -4.99 -12.20 5.12
C ILE A 14 -4.44 -10.77 5.16
N ARG A 15 -5.02 -9.87 4.37
CA ARG A 15 -4.65 -8.45 4.29
C ARG A 15 -5.86 -7.57 4.62
N PRO A 16 -6.26 -7.46 5.90
CA PRO A 16 -7.50 -6.76 6.28
C PRO A 16 -7.52 -5.29 5.88
N LEU A 17 -6.35 -4.64 5.92
CA LEU A 17 -6.21 -3.21 5.66
C LEU A 17 -5.93 -2.88 4.18
N MET A 18 -6.06 -3.85 3.26
CA MET A 18 -5.66 -3.67 1.86
C MET A 18 -6.50 -2.64 1.10
N ALA A 19 -7.77 -2.47 1.50
CA ALA A 19 -8.69 -1.49 0.92
C ALA A 19 -8.49 -0.08 1.49
N LEU A 20 -7.65 0.08 2.52
CA LEU A 20 -7.45 1.35 3.21
C LEU A 20 -6.17 2.02 2.74
N THR A 21 -6.24 3.33 2.59
CA THR A 21 -5.08 4.19 2.35
C THR A 21 -4.29 4.40 3.63
N ARG A 22 -3.01 4.74 3.47
CA ARG A 22 -2.16 5.13 4.61
C ARG A 22 -2.76 6.31 5.40
N ARG A 23 -3.35 7.28 4.70
CA ARG A 23 -3.96 8.48 5.30
C ARG A 23 -5.16 8.13 6.17
N GLU A 24 -6.00 7.19 5.73
CA GLU A 24 -7.14 6.71 6.54
C GLU A 24 -6.68 6.01 7.81
N ILE A 25 -5.63 5.18 7.72
CA ILE A 25 -5.05 4.50 8.88
C ILE A 25 -4.46 5.53 9.87
N GLU A 26 -3.73 6.53 9.38
CA GLU A 26 -3.17 7.60 10.24
C GLU A 26 -4.26 8.46 10.90
N ALA A 27 -5.31 8.80 10.16
CA ALA A 27 -6.46 9.53 10.68
C ALA A 27 -7.16 8.73 11.78
N TYR A 28 -7.37 7.43 11.58
CA TYR A 28 -7.97 6.54 12.57
C TYR A 28 -7.12 6.45 13.84
N ILE A 29 -5.80 6.29 13.70
CA ILE A 29 -4.87 6.26 14.85
C ILE A 29 -4.98 7.56 15.67
N LYS A 30 -4.96 8.71 14.98
CA LYS A 30 -5.06 10.02 15.61
C LYS A 30 -6.40 10.21 16.33
N ALA A 31 -7.50 9.86 15.67
CA ALA A 31 -8.86 10.00 16.22
C ALA A 31 -9.08 9.16 17.48
N ASN A 32 -8.41 8.02 17.58
CA ASN A 32 -8.53 7.11 18.72
C ASN A 32 -7.41 7.27 19.77
N GLY A 33 -6.54 8.27 19.63
CA GLY A 33 -5.43 8.51 20.56
C GLY A 33 -4.45 7.34 20.69
N MET A 34 -4.34 6.49 19.66
CA MET A 34 -3.49 5.30 19.71
C MET A 34 -2.01 5.67 19.53
N ALA A 35 -1.15 5.07 20.34
CA ALA A 35 0.29 5.23 20.17
C ALA A 35 0.77 4.42 18.95
N ALA A 36 1.36 5.10 17.97
CA ALA A 36 2.02 4.46 16.84
C ALA A 36 3.53 4.76 16.87
N ARG A 37 4.36 3.74 16.63
CA ARG A 37 5.79 3.92 16.41
C ARG A 37 6.07 4.11 14.93
N LYS A 38 6.91 5.08 14.60
CA LYS A 38 7.44 5.25 13.25
C LYS A 38 8.74 4.45 13.16
N ASP A 39 8.75 3.40 12.35
CA ASP A 39 9.98 2.66 12.03
C ASP A 39 10.96 3.60 11.30
N SER A 40 12.21 3.63 11.74
CA SER A 40 13.26 4.51 11.19
C SER A 40 13.58 4.21 9.73
N THR A 41 13.36 2.98 9.28
CA THR A 41 13.61 2.57 7.89
C THR A 41 12.51 3.04 6.93
N ASN A 42 11.35 3.49 7.42
CA ASN A 42 10.23 3.91 6.56
C ASN A 42 10.59 5.05 5.60
N ASP A 43 11.51 5.93 6.04
CA ASP A 43 11.94 7.08 5.26
C ASP A 43 13.28 6.86 4.56
N ASP A 44 13.91 5.69 4.74
CA ASP A 44 15.16 5.34 4.09
C ASP A 44 14.91 4.98 2.61
N GLN A 45 15.29 5.90 1.72
CA GLN A 45 15.14 5.73 0.27
C GLN A 45 16.22 4.85 -0.36
N LYS A 46 17.20 4.34 0.40
CA LYS A 46 18.12 3.30 -0.09
C LYS A 46 17.35 2.06 -0.57
N TYR A 47 16.23 1.75 0.08
CA TYR A 47 15.33 0.68 -0.34
C TYR A 47 14.44 1.13 -1.50
N THR A 48 14.51 0.41 -2.61
CA THR A 48 13.76 0.71 -3.85
C THR A 48 12.27 0.94 -3.59
N ARG A 49 11.64 0.17 -2.71
CA ARG A 49 10.22 0.33 -2.35
C ARG A 49 9.92 1.70 -1.74
N ASN A 50 10.79 2.18 -0.85
CA ASN A 50 10.62 3.47 -0.18
C ASN A 50 10.87 4.62 -1.16
N TRP A 51 11.92 4.51 -1.98
CA TRP A 51 12.18 5.47 -3.07
C TRP A 51 11.02 5.56 -4.07
N ILE A 52 10.43 4.42 -4.48
CA ILE A 52 9.26 4.40 -5.36
C ILE A 52 8.12 5.20 -4.72
N ARG A 53 7.82 4.95 -3.44
CA ARG A 53 6.72 5.58 -2.71
C ARG A 53 6.94 7.08 -2.49
N ALA A 54 8.16 7.47 -2.10
CA ALA A 54 8.48 8.82 -1.66
C ALA A 54 8.86 9.76 -2.81
N THR A 55 9.43 9.22 -3.89
CA THR A 55 10.03 10.02 -4.97
C THR A 55 9.40 9.72 -6.32
N LEU A 56 9.50 8.49 -6.81
CA LEU A 56 9.07 8.17 -8.18
C LEU A 56 7.56 8.38 -8.37
N LEU A 57 6.74 7.84 -7.49
CA LEU A 57 5.30 7.87 -7.64
C LEU A 57 4.75 9.31 -7.59
N PRO A 58 5.14 10.17 -6.63
CA PRO A 58 4.78 11.60 -6.66
C PRO A 58 5.26 12.35 -7.91
N LEU A 59 6.41 11.99 -8.48
CA LEU A 59 6.89 12.61 -9.74
C LEU A 59 6.00 12.23 -10.93
N ILE A 60 5.58 10.98 -11.01
CA ILE A 60 4.68 10.51 -12.09
C ILE A 60 3.28 11.15 -11.92
N GLU A 61 2.79 11.27 -10.68
CA GLU A 61 1.49 11.89 -10.39
C GLU A 61 1.36 13.33 -10.92
N LYS A 62 2.47 14.09 -10.97
CA LYS A 62 2.48 15.44 -11.57
C LYS A 62 2.13 15.45 -13.06
N LYS A 63 2.41 14.36 -13.78
CA LYS A 63 2.13 14.23 -15.21
C LYS A 63 0.86 13.41 -15.47
N GLN A 64 0.57 12.44 -14.62
CA GLN A 64 -0.63 11.61 -14.70
C GLN A 64 -1.28 11.49 -13.31
N PRO A 65 -2.21 12.40 -12.97
CA PRO A 65 -2.85 12.43 -11.65
C PRO A 65 -3.58 11.14 -11.27
N ARG A 66 -4.05 10.37 -12.26
CA ARG A 66 -4.80 9.12 -12.05
C ARG A 66 -3.93 7.86 -12.06
N ILE A 67 -2.60 8.00 -12.05
CA ILE A 67 -1.68 6.85 -12.18
C ILE A 67 -1.93 5.78 -11.11
N ARG A 68 -2.27 6.18 -9.87
CA ARG A 68 -2.56 5.23 -8.80
C ARG A 68 -3.77 4.35 -9.12
N GLU A 69 -4.84 4.96 -9.62
CA GLU A 69 -6.07 4.25 -10.01
C GLU A 69 -5.78 3.26 -11.15
N HIS A 70 -5.02 3.70 -12.17
CA HIS A 70 -4.66 2.83 -13.29
C HIS A 70 -3.79 1.65 -12.84
N LEU A 71 -2.81 1.88 -11.96
CA LEU A 71 -1.96 0.81 -11.41
C LEU A 71 -2.79 -0.19 -10.59
N ILE A 72 -3.81 0.28 -9.86
CA ILE A 72 -4.73 -0.59 -9.13
C ILE A 72 -5.56 -1.43 -10.11
N GLY A 73 -6.16 -0.83 -11.13
CA GLY A 73 -6.95 -1.54 -12.13
C GLY A 73 -6.14 -2.64 -12.84
N ILE A 74 -4.92 -2.31 -13.29
CA ILE A 74 -4.00 -3.31 -13.87
C ILE A 74 -3.71 -4.44 -12.88
N ALA A 75 -3.49 -4.13 -11.60
CA ALA A 75 -3.23 -5.13 -10.57
C ALA A 75 -4.46 -5.99 -10.21
N GLU A 76 -5.67 -5.53 -10.49
CA GLU A 76 -6.92 -6.26 -10.34
C GLU A 76 -7.13 -7.21 -11.53
N ASP A 77 -6.97 -6.69 -12.75
CA ASP A 77 -7.04 -7.46 -14.00
C ASP A 77 -6.05 -8.64 -13.98
N LEU A 78 -4.79 -8.37 -13.65
CA LEU A 78 -3.75 -9.41 -13.53
C LEU A 78 -4.01 -10.40 -12.40
N SER A 79 -4.85 -10.07 -11.43
CA SER A 79 -5.21 -10.98 -10.34
C SER A 79 -6.40 -11.88 -10.65
N GLY A 80 -6.96 -11.82 -11.87
CA GLY A 80 -8.09 -12.65 -12.30
C GLY A 80 -9.39 -12.30 -11.56
N LYS A 81 -9.58 -11.03 -11.20
CA LYS A 81 -10.81 -10.53 -10.56
C LYS A 81 -11.89 -10.08 -11.55
N ASN A 82 -11.69 -10.33 -12.85
CA ASN A 82 -12.68 -10.21 -13.92
C ASN A 82 -12.97 -11.58 -14.52
#